data_AF-A0A512CYY8-F1
#
_entry.id   AF-A0A512CYY8-F1
#
_cell.length_a   1.000
_cell.length_b   1.000
_cell.length_c   1.000
_cell.angle_alpha   90.00
_cell.angle_beta   90.00
_cell.angle_gamma   90.00
#
_symmetry.space_group_name_H-M   'P 1'
#
loop_
_entity.id
_entity.type
_entity.pdbx_description
1 polymer ?
#
loop_
_entity_poly.entity_id
_entity_poly.type
_entity_poly.pdbx_seq_one_letter_code
_entity_poly.pdbx_strand_id
1 'polypeptide(L)' 'MPYPGRPVLEVLPEFAGTAVSRQTPEQRARLLAFCAEQYADGRSIHELAELTRRTQSAVRRALDQAGVKRRGRGAPRSQG' A
#
# COMPACT_ATOMS: atom_id res chain seq x y z
N MET A 1 22.35 -11.96 -17.12
CA MET A 1 22.51 -11.14 -15.91
C MET A 1 21.29 -11.35 -15.03
N PRO A 2 21.41 -11.92 -13.82
CA PRO A 2 20.32 -11.87 -12.87
C PRO A 2 20.12 -10.41 -12.47
N TYR A 3 18.98 -9.83 -12.79
CA TYR A 3 18.59 -8.55 -12.20
C TYR A 3 18.53 -8.78 -10.69
N PRO A 4 19.16 -7.93 -9.86
CA PRO A 4 18.99 -8.03 -8.43
C PRO A 4 17.48 -7.91 -8.15
N GLY A 5 16.91 -8.95 -7.53
CA GLY A 5 15.53 -8.92 -7.08
C GLY A 5 15.35 -7.66 -6.22
N ARG A 6 14.32 -6.87 -6.50
CA ARG A 6 14.02 -5.68 -5.69
C ARG A 6 13.90 -6.10 -4.22
N PRO A 7 14.54 -5.39 -3.27
CA PRO A 7 14.40 -5.71 -1.86
C PRO A 7 12.92 -5.63 -1.48
N VAL A 8 12.38 -6.74 -0.97
CA VAL A 8 11.04 -6.78 -0.37
C VAL A 8 11.08 -5.92 0.88
N LEU A 9 10.21 -4.92 0.97
CA LEU A 9 10.16 -4.06 2.15
C LEU A 9 9.68 -4.85 3.37
N GLU A 10 10.35 -4.66 4.50
CA GLU A 10 9.90 -5.23 5.76
C GLU A 10 8.57 -4.60 6.19
N VAL A 11 7.65 -5.44 6.66
CA VAL A 11 6.36 -4.99 7.19
C VAL A 11 6.63 -4.15 8.43
N LEU A 12 6.02 -2.97 8.52
CA LEU A 12 6.18 -2.13 9.70
C LEU A 12 5.56 -2.81 10.93
N PRO A 13 6.20 -2.73 12.11
CA PRO A 13 5.71 -3.35 13.33
C PRO A 13 4.25 -3.00 13.67
N GLU A 14 3.82 -1.77 13.38
CA GLU A 14 2.44 -1.31 13.62
C GLU A 14 1.38 -2.04 12.77
N PHE A 15 1.78 -2.64 11.64
CA PHE A 15 0.90 -3.40 10.77
C PHE A 15 1.10 -4.92 10.88
N ALA A 16 2.14 -5.37 11.56
CA ALA A 16 2.38 -6.79 11.81
C ALA A 16 1.19 -7.40 12.58
N GLY A 17 0.68 -8.53 12.10
CA GLY A 17 -0.48 -9.21 12.72
C GLY A 17 -1.84 -8.53 12.52
N THR A 18 -1.91 -7.33 11.94
CA THR A 18 -3.18 -6.63 11.69
C THR A 18 -3.88 -7.06 10.40
N ALA A 19 -3.21 -7.87 9.57
CA ALA A 19 -3.68 -8.36 8.27
C ALA A 19 -4.76 -9.46 8.38
N VAL A 20 -5.70 -9.28 9.29
CA VAL A 20 -6.78 -10.22 9.61
C VAL A 20 -8.10 -9.80 8.97
N SER A 21 -9.03 -10.76 8.84
CA SER A 21 -10.35 -10.53 8.22
C SER A 21 -11.21 -9.50 8.97
N ARG A 22 -11.03 -9.36 10.29
CA ARG A 22 -11.73 -8.38 11.14
C ARG A 22 -10.71 -7.48 11.84
N GLN A 23 -10.44 -6.32 11.24
CA GLN A 23 -9.65 -5.27 11.87
C GLN A 23 -10.53 -4.50 12.88
N THR A 24 -9.91 -4.02 13.96
CA THR A 24 -10.59 -3.03 14.83
C THR A 24 -10.77 -1.70 14.09
N PRO A 25 -11.74 -0.86 14.51
CA PRO A 25 -11.91 0.47 13.92
C PRO A 25 -10.62 1.31 13.95
N GLU A 26 -9.84 1.21 15.03
CA GLU A 26 -8.56 1.89 15.20
C GLU A 26 -7.48 1.40 14.22
N GLN A 27 -7.34 0.08 14.08
CA GLN A 27 -6.41 -0.51 13.09
C GLN A 27 -6.75 -0.08 11.67
N ARG A 28 -8.06 -0.04 11.35
CA ARG A 28 -8.52 0.42 10.05
C ARG A 28 -8.21 1.90 9.86
N ALA A 29 -8.55 2.76 10.83
CA ALA A 29 -8.28 4.20 10.76
C ALA A 29 -6.77 4.47 10.58
N ARG A 30 -5.92 3.75 11.32
CA ARG A 30 -4.46 3.87 11.19
C ARG A 30 -3.96 3.46 9.81
N LEU A 31 -4.49 2.36 9.25
CA LEU A 31 -4.17 1.94 7.89
C LEU A 31 -4.56 3.01 6.85
N LEU A 32 -5.77 3.60 6.99
CA LEU A 32 -6.24 4.65 6.08
C LEU A 32 -5.32 5.88 6.10
N ALA A 33 -5.01 6.37 7.31
CA ALA A 33 -4.14 7.53 7.50
C ALA A 33 -2.74 7.27 6.93
N PHE A 34 -2.12 6.14 7.30
CA PHE A 34 -0.80 5.78 6.81
C PHE A 34 -0.74 5.65 5.28
N CYS A 35 -1.71 4.96 4.67
CA CYS A 35 -1.75 4.84 3.22
C CYS A 35 -1.91 6.21 2.54
N ALA A 36 -2.73 7.11 3.09
CA ALA A 36 -2.93 8.44 2.54
C ALA A 36 -1.67 9.31 2.62
N GLU A 37 -1.05 9.40 3.80
CA GLU A 37 0.18 10.16 4.05
C GLU A 37 1.31 9.69 3.12
N GLN A 38 1.58 8.39 3.12
CA GLN A 38 2.72 7.84 2.38
C GLN A 38 2.51 7.86 0.86
N TYR A 39 1.25 7.77 0.40
CA TYR A 39 0.93 7.96 -1.01
C TYR A 39 1.11 9.42 -1.44
N ALA A 40 0.74 10.37 -0.59
CA ALA A 40 0.99 11.80 -0.82
C ALA A 40 2.50 12.10 -0.90
N ASP A 41 3.30 11.44 -0.05
CA ASP A 41 4.78 11.48 -0.07
C ASP A 41 5.40 10.78 -1.28
N GLY A 42 4.58 10.19 -2.15
CA GLY A 42 5.01 9.67 -3.45
C GLY A 42 5.32 8.18 -3.49
N ARG A 43 5.09 7.44 -2.40
CA ARG A 43 5.20 5.97 -2.44
C ARG A 43 4.17 5.34 -3.37
N SER A 44 4.56 4.26 -4.01
CA SER A 44 3.67 3.48 -4.87
C SER A 44 2.73 2.58 -4.07
N ILE A 45 1.62 2.18 -4.69
CA ILE A 45 0.67 1.20 -4.11
C ILE A 45 1.36 -0.14 -3.80
N HIS A 46 2.40 -0.50 -4.55
CA HIS A 46 3.18 -1.72 -4.31
C HIS A 46 3.95 -1.63 -3.00
N GLU A 47 4.70 -0.54 -2.80
CA GLU A 47 5.47 -0.33 -1.57
C GLU A 47 4.56 -0.27 -0.34
N LEU A 48 3.41 0.39 -0.46
CA LEU A 48 2.41 0.41 0.61
C LEU A 48 1.86 -0.99 0.92
N ALA A 49 1.66 -1.83 -0.09
CA ALA A 49 1.21 -3.21 0.10
C ALA A 49 2.25 -4.03 0.87
N GLU A 50 3.54 -3.87 0.55
CA GLU A 50 4.63 -4.53 1.26
C GLU A 50 4.73 -4.05 2.72
N LEU A 51 4.80 -2.72 2.93
CA LEU A 51 4.93 -2.12 4.27
C LEU A 51 3.77 -2.46 5.22
N THR A 52 2.57 -2.64 4.67
CA THR A 52 1.36 -2.91 5.47
C THR A 52 0.96 -4.39 5.47
N ARG A 53 1.70 -5.27 4.78
CA ARG A 53 1.31 -6.68 4.55
C ARG A 53 -0.10 -6.81 3.95
N ARG A 54 -0.48 -5.88 3.07
CA ARG A 54 -1.79 -5.86 2.40
C ARG A 54 -1.63 -6.20 0.93
N THR A 55 -2.72 -6.63 0.31
CA THR A 55 -2.75 -6.70 -1.15
C THR A 55 -2.85 -5.29 -1.72
N GLN A 56 -2.37 -5.08 -2.95
CA GLN A 56 -2.54 -3.80 -3.65
C GLN A 56 -4.00 -3.38 -3.78
N SER A 57 -4.92 -4.35 -3.90
CA SER A 57 -6.37 -4.09 -3.92
C SER A 57 -6.89 -3.57 -2.58
N ALA A 58 -6.38 -4.08 -1.46
CA ALA A 58 -6.72 -3.57 -0.13
C ALA A 58 -6.17 -2.14 0.07
N VAL A 59 -4.95 -1.85 -0.39
CA VAL A 59 -4.39 -0.49 -0.37
C VAL A 59 -5.22 0.47 -1.23
N ARG A 60 -5.65 0.06 -2.44
CA ARG A 60 -6.53 0.89 -3.29
C ARG A 60 -7.84 1.24 -2.57
N ARG A 61 -8.47 0.26 -1.92
CA ARG A 61 -9.69 0.48 -1.14
C ARG A 61 -9.43 1.40 0.06
N ALA A 62 -8.27 1.29 0.71
CA ALA A 62 -7.88 2.19 1.79
C ALA A 62 -7.75 3.64 1.29
N LEU A 63 -7.08 3.86 0.16
CA LEU A 63 -6.98 5.19 -0.46
C LEU A 63 -8.34 5.75 -0.86
N ASP A 64 -9.22 4.92 -1.44
CA ASP A 64 -10.59 5.34 -1.79
C ASP A 64 -11.39 5.74 -0.55
N GLN A 65 -11.27 4.99 0.55
CA GLN A 65 -11.92 5.31 1.84
C GLN A 65 -11.35 6.55 2.52
N ALA A 66 -10.06 6.82 2.33
CA ALA A 66 -9.40 8.04 2.81
C ALA A 66 -9.70 9.27 1.93
N GLY A 67 -10.46 9.12 0.84
CA GLY A 67 -10.78 10.22 -0.07
C GLY A 67 -9.60 10.66 -0.95
N VAL A 68 -8.54 9.85 -1.04
CA VAL A 68 -7.35 10.19 -1.81
C VAL A 68 -7.60 10.00 -3.30
N LYS A 69 -7.53 11.09 -4.07
CA LYS A 69 -7.57 11.02 -5.54
C LYS A 69 -6.31 10.31 -6.05
N ARG A 70 -6.47 9.05 -6.45
CA ARG A 70 -5.38 8.26 -7.03
C ARG A 70 -4.90 8.94 -8.32
N ARG A 71 -3.58 8.97 -8.51
CA ARG A 71 -2.96 9.35 -9.80
C ARG A 71 -3.61 8.49 -10.88
N GLY A 72 -3.98 9.10 -12.01
CA GLY A 72 -4.58 8.38 -13.14
C GLY A 72 -3.74 7.15 -13.51
N ARG A 73 -4.35 6.13 -14.12
CA ARG A 73 -3.62 4.94 -14.60
C ARG A 73 -2.41 5.42 -15.42
N GLY A 74 -1.21 5.24 -14.88
CA GLY A 74 -0.01 5.92 -15.37
C GLY A 74 1.22 5.00 -15.35
N ALA A 75 1.20 4.01 -16.23
CA ALA A 75 2.33 3.64 -17.08
C ALA A 75 1.71 3.04 -18.35
N PRO A 76 1.99 3.54 -19.56
CA PRO A 76 1.69 2.76 -20.76
C PRO A 76 2.35 1.39 -20.59
N ARG A 77 1.67 0.32 -21.02
CA ARG A 77 2.31 -1.00 -21.11
C ARG A 77 3.50 -0.80 -22.04
N SER A 78 4.72 -0.75 -21.50
CA SER A 78 5.93 -0.95 -22.27
C SER A 78 5.90 -2.42 -22.72
N GLN A 79 5.15 -2.68 -23.79
CA GLN A 79 5.38 -3.84 -24.64
C GLN A 79 6.50 -3.42 -25.59
N GLY A 80 7.72 -3.86 -25.25
CA GLY A 80 8.68 -4.24 -26.28
C GLY A 80 8.35 -5.63 -26.78
#